data_AF-A0A2E8ITK4-F1
#
_entry.id   AF-A0A2E8ITK4-F1
#
_cell.length_a   1.000
_cell.length_b   1.000
_cell.length_c   1.000
_cell.angle_alpha   90.00
_cell.angle_beta   90.00
_cell.angle_gamma   90.00
#
_symmetry.space_group_name_H-M   'P 1'
#
loop_
_entity.id
_entity.type
_entity.pdbx_description
1 polymer ?
#
loop_
_entity_poly.entity_id
_entity_poly.type
_entity_poly.pdbx_seq_one_letter_code
_entity_poly.pdbx_strand_id
1 'polypeptide(L)'
;PKLEIELLSANTWTVNNAYATKLSKGRVFIMGDAAHRHPPSNGLGSNTSIQDAFNLCWKLASVLKNQAGSALLDTYNTERAPIAKQVVTRANLSISEFGPIFEALGMTGGTDYELIKSNMDARCGTDARAEVQRDALNKAIAFKRYEFDAHGIEMNQRYSSSAIVCDGQLEPSFEKDAVLHYQPTTWPGARLPHAWVFDASGRKHSTLDLAGGGTFSLFTGLGGEPWATAAKELSNEFGIIINVHVIGPRQEYVDHTGSWALAREVTDSGCILTRPDQHVCWRSKTIADKPKDEIKRVLNQILAK
;
A
#
# COMPACT_ATOMS: atom_id res chain seq x y z
N PRO A 1 33.99 1.02 32.87
CA PRO A 1 32.93 1.85 32.23
C PRO A 1 32.30 2.80 33.27
N LYS A 2 32.23 4.12 33.01
CA LYS A 2 31.66 5.14 33.93
C LYS A 2 30.25 5.61 33.50
N LEU A 3 29.61 4.90 32.57
CA LEU A 3 28.28 5.29 32.09
C LEU A 3 27.24 4.88 33.12
N GLU A 4 26.51 5.86 33.66
CA GLU A 4 25.36 5.62 34.54
C GLU A 4 24.14 5.29 33.66
N ILE A 5 23.50 4.14 33.93
CA ILE A 5 22.34 3.66 33.18
C ILE A 5 21.11 3.82 34.07
N GLU A 6 20.17 4.67 33.66
CA GLU A 6 18.83 4.76 34.26
C GLU A 6 17.88 3.78 33.54
N LEU A 7 17.47 2.71 34.24
CA LEU A 7 16.51 1.75 33.71
C LEU A 7 15.07 2.28 33.89
N LEU A 8 14.43 2.66 32.79
CA LEU A 8 13.03 3.14 32.83
C LEU A 8 12.01 2.00 32.98
N SER A 9 12.15 0.93 32.18
CA SER A 9 11.25 -0.23 32.25
C SER A 9 11.86 -1.47 31.59
N ALA A 10 11.36 -2.65 31.97
CA ALA A 10 11.67 -3.92 31.33
C ALA A 10 10.37 -4.72 31.18
N ASN A 11 10.03 -5.10 29.95
CA ASN A 11 8.80 -5.82 29.62
C ASN A 11 9.11 -7.03 28.76
N THR A 12 8.37 -8.12 28.97
CA THR A 12 8.46 -9.31 28.13
C THR A 12 7.44 -9.25 27.02
N TRP A 13 7.85 -9.65 25.82
CA TRP A 13 6.96 -9.75 24.66
C TRP A 13 7.19 -11.08 23.92
N THR A 14 6.10 -11.71 23.51
CA THR A 14 6.12 -13.00 22.81
C THR A 14 5.83 -12.82 21.33
N VAL A 15 6.68 -13.38 20.48
CA VAL A 15 6.44 -13.44 19.02
C VAL A 15 5.41 -14.51 18.72
N ASN A 16 4.40 -14.17 17.92
CA ASN A 16 3.42 -15.10 17.39
C ASN A 16 3.49 -15.11 15.86
N ASN A 17 3.12 -16.22 15.24
CA ASN A 17 2.95 -16.33 13.79
C ASN A 17 1.49 -16.71 13.51
N ALA A 18 0.62 -15.70 13.46
CA ALA A 18 -0.81 -15.92 13.32
C ALA A 18 -1.48 -14.79 12.53
N TYR A 19 -2.37 -15.16 11.61
CA TYR A 19 -3.25 -14.23 10.92
C TYR A 19 -4.68 -14.78 10.85
N ALA A 20 -5.66 -13.89 10.89
CA ALA A 20 -7.06 -14.24 10.70
C ALA A 20 -7.34 -14.45 9.21
N THR A 21 -8.02 -15.55 8.87
CA THR A 21 -8.51 -15.81 7.51
C THR A 21 -9.86 -15.17 7.23
N LYS A 22 -10.57 -14.76 8.29
CA LYS A 22 -11.81 -13.99 8.26
C LYS A 22 -11.71 -12.80 9.20
N LEU A 23 -11.85 -11.58 8.68
CA LEU A 23 -11.74 -10.32 9.40
C LEU A 23 -13.11 -9.77 9.83
N SER A 24 -14.19 -10.38 9.37
CA SER A 24 -15.55 -10.00 9.77
C SER A 24 -16.47 -11.22 9.90
N LYS A 25 -17.49 -11.06 10.76
CA LYS A 25 -18.61 -11.99 10.89
C LYS A 25 -19.86 -11.22 11.30
N GLY A 26 -20.83 -11.13 10.39
CA GLY A 26 -22.02 -10.30 10.61
C GLY A 26 -21.63 -8.84 10.80
N ARG A 27 -21.94 -8.26 11.96
CA ARG A 27 -21.66 -6.86 12.29
C ARG A 27 -20.37 -6.65 13.11
N VAL A 28 -19.57 -7.69 13.27
CA VAL A 28 -18.29 -7.62 13.99
C VAL A 28 -17.14 -7.62 13.00
N PHE A 29 -16.22 -6.67 13.15
CA PHE A 29 -15.02 -6.49 12.35
C PHE A 29 -13.80 -6.45 13.27
N ILE A 30 -12.73 -7.14 12.90
CA ILE A 30 -11.43 -7.11 13.59
C ILE A 30 -10.37 -6.47 12.69
N MET A 31 -9.41 -5.78 13.30
CA MET A 31 -8.30 -5.10 12.61
C MET A 31 -7.05 -5.08 13.49
N GLY A 32 -5.90 -4.76 12.91
CA GLY A 32 -4.64 -4.67 13.65
C GLY A 32 -4.21 -6.01 14.27
N ASP A 33 -3.61 -5.97 15.47
CA ASP A 33 -3.11 -7.16 16.17
C ASP A 33 -4.18 -8.23 16.49
N ALA A 34 -5.47 -7.88 16.42
CA ALA A 34 -6.55 -8.86 16.48
C ALA A 34 -6.59 -9.75 15.22
N ALA A 35 -6.14 -9.25 14.07
CA ALA A 35 -6.15 -9.91 12.77
C ALA A 35 -4.76 -10.40 12.31
N HIS A 36 -3.66 -9.79 12.77
CA HIS A 36 -2.30 -10.18 12.38
C HIS A 36 -1.31 -10.05 13.53
N ARG A 37 -0.58 -11.12 13.85
CA ARG A 37 0.44 -11.17 14.91
C ARG A 37 1.72 -11.75 14.35
N HIS A 38 2.80 -11.01 14.50
CA HIS A 38 4.09 -11.29 13.87
C HIS A 38 5.26 -10.64 14.64
N PRO A 39 6.53 -11.03 14.38
CA PRO A 39 7.70 -10.35 14.91
C PRO A 39 7.74 -8.86 14.52
N PRO A 40 8.57 -8.02 15.16
CA PRO A 40 8.64 -6.60 14.84
C PRO A 40 9.47 -6.32 13.58
N SER A 41 10.11 -7.36 13.01
CA SER A 41 10.79 -7.32 11.73
C SER A 41 9.96 -6.64 10.65
N ASN A 42 10.63 -5.85 9.81
CA ASN A 42 10.05 -4.94 8.81
C ASN A 42 9.20 -3.76 9.36
N GLY A 43 8.80 -3.72 10.64
CA GLY A 43 7.99 -2.62 11.17
C GLY A 43 6.56 -2.52 10.60
N LEU A 44 6.00 -3.62 10.09
CA LEU A 44 4.73 -3.62 9.33
C LEU A 44 3.45 -3.50 10.18
N GLY A 45 3.51 -3.82 11.48
CA GLY A 45 2.31 -4.03 12.32
C GLY A 45 1.43 -2.79 12.49
N SER A 46 2.00 -1.70 13.04
CA SER A 46 1.27 -0.44 13.23
C SER A 46 0.79 0.16 11.90
N ASN A 47 1.63 0.12 10.87
CA ASN A 47 1.30 0.61 9.53
C ASN A 47 0.08 -0.13 8.95
N THR A 48 0.06 -1.46 9.04
CA THR A 48 -1.03 -2.29 8.54
C THR A 48 -2.31 -2.08 9.34
N SER A 49 -2.20 -1.94 10.67
CA SER A 49 -3.32 -1.63 11.56
C SER A 49 -4.04 -0.34 11.17
N ILE A 50 -3.28 0.72 10.86
CA ILE A 50 -3.85 2.01 10.42
C ILE A 50 -4.55 1.85 9.06
N GLN A 51 -3.95 1.11 8.13
CA GLN A 51 -4.53 0.86 6.82
C GLN A 51 -5.80 0.00 6.88
N ASP A 52 -5.88 -0.94 7.81
CA ASP A 52 -7.09 -1.73 8.05
C ASP A 52 -8.26 -0.82 8.45
N ALA A 53 -8.03 0.11 9.39
CA ALA A 53 -9.02 1.10 9.79
C ALA A 53 -9.41 2.01 8.61
N PHE A 54 -8.42 2.50 7.85
CA PHE A 54 -8.66 3.39 6.71
C PHE A 54 -9.50 2.73 5.61
N ASN A 55 -9.30 1.44 5.36
CA ASN A 55 -10.11 0.66 4.41
C ASN A 55 -11.57 0.47 4.89
N LEU A 56 -11.78 0.26 6.20
CA LEU A 56 -13.10 -0.07 6.74
C LEU A 56 -13.98 1.16 7.00
N CYS A 57 -13.41 2.23 7.54
CA CYS A 57 -14.19 3.35 8.09
C CYS A 57 -15.09 4.04 7.06
N TRP A 58 -14.61 4.25 5.82
CA TRP A 58 -15.45 4.88 4.79
C TRP A 58 -16.60 3.97 4.35
N LYS A 59 -16.37 2.65 4.30
CA LYS A 59 -17.40 1.66 3.96
C LYS A 59 -18.51 1.64 5.00
N LEU A 60 -18.13 1.61 6.29
CA LEU A 60 -19.07 1.74 7.41
C LEU A 60 -19.86 3.05 7.33
N ALA A 61 -19.18 4.17 7.10
CA ALA A 61 -19.84 5.47 6.98
C ALA A 61 -20.85 5.49 5.82
N SER A 62 -20.50 4.96 4.65
CA SER A 62 -21.40 4.90 3.50
C SER A 62 -22.63 4.02 3.76
N VAL A 63 -22.48 2.88 4.43
CA VAL A 63 -23.63 2.02 4.79
C VAL A 63 -24.51 2.69 5.84
N LEU A 64 -23.93 3.27 6.89
CA LEU A 64 -24.67 3.96 7.95
C LEU A 64 -25.44 5.19 7.43
N LYS A 65 -24.91 5.87 6.41
CA LYS A 65 -25.57 7.01 5.73
C LYS A 65 -26.55 6.57 4.65
N ASN A 66 -26.82 5.27 4.48
CA ASN A 66 -27.65 4.72 3.41
C ASN A 66 -27.17 5.07 1.98
N GLN A 67 -25.88 5.37 1.84
CA GLN A 67 -25.23 5.66 0.56
C GLN A 67 -24.80 4.37 -0.15
N ALA A 68 -24.56 3.29 0.61
CA ALA A 68 -24.17 1.98 0.10
C ALA A 68 -24.98 0.85 0.75
N GLY A 69 -25.14 -0.27 0.04
CA GLY A 69 -25.66 -1.53 0.57
C GLY A 69 -24.66 -2.23 1.49
N SER A 70 -25.15 -3.12 2.36
CA SER A 70 -24.31 -3.80 3.35
C SER A 70 -23.23 -4.70 2.74
N ALA A 71 -23.43 -5.18 1.51
CA ALA A 71 -22.45 -6.02 0.80
C ALA A 71 -21.12 -5.29 0.52
N LEU A 72 -21.10 -3.95 0.54
CA LEU A 72 -19.84 -3.19 0.50
C LEU A 72 -18.91 -3.58 1.67
N LEU A 73 -19.45 -3.92 2.84
CA LEU A 73 -18.66 -4.29 4.03
C LEU A 73 -17.96 -5.64 3.87
N ASP A 74 -18.48 -6.53 3.03
CA ASP A 74 -17.85 -7.83 2.77
C ASP A 74 -16.48 -7.67 2.08
N THR A 75 -16.31 -6.58 1.34
CA THR A 75 -15.04 -6.26 0.67
C THR A 75 -13.91 -5.98 1.65
N TYR A 76 -14.18 -5.59 2.90
CA TYR A 76 -13.13 -5.41 3.91
C TYR A 76 -12.35 -6.72 4.12
N ASN A 77 -13.06 -7.83 4.25
CA ASN A 77 -12.43 -9.14 4.39
C ASN A 77 -11.63 -9.51 3.15
N THR A 78 -12.24 -9.40 1.96
CA THR A 78 -11.62 -9.78 0.69
C THR A 78 -10.34 -8.99 0.42
N GLU A 79 -10.32 -7.71 0.78
CA GLU A 79 -9.18 -6.82 0.54
C GLU A 79 -8.09 -6.94 1.60
N ARG A 80 -8.45 -7.08 2.89
CA ARG A 80 -7.49 -6.98 4.01
C ARG A 80 -7.01 -8.31 4.57
N ALA A 81 -7.77 -9.40 4.45
CA ALA A 81 -7.32 -10.72 4.89
C ALA A 81 -6.04 -11.19 4.16
N PRO A 82 -5.89 -11.01 2.83
CA PRO A 82 -4.65 -11.34 2.14
C PRO A 82 -3.45 -10.53 2.64
N ILE A 83 -3.67 -9.26 2.98
CA ILE A 83 -2.62 -8.38 3.51
C ILE A 83 -2.19 -8.83 4.91
N ALA A 84 -3.13 -9.18 5.79
CA ALA A 84 -2.82 -9.74 7.11
C ALA A 84 -1.91 -10.98 7.00
N LYS A 85 -2.21 -11.90 6.08
CA LYS A 85 -1.36 -13.06 5.79
C LYS A 85 0.02 -12.64 5.25
N GLN A 86 0.06 -11.70 4.32
CA GLN A 86 1.30 -11.24 3.67
C GLN A 86 2.28 -10.68 4.70
N VAL A 87 1.84 -9.74 5.55
CA VAL A 87 2.72 -9.08 6.53
C VAL A 87 3.22 -10.05 7.60
N VAL A 88 2.36 -10.96 8.07
CA VAL A 88 2.77 -12.00 9.04
C VAL A 88 3.83 -12.92 8.43
N THR A 89 3.60 -13.36 7.19
CA THR A 89 4.54 -14.26 6.49
C THR A 89 5.89 -13.56 6.26
N ARG A 90 5.88 -12.31 5.77
CA ARG A 90 7.10 -11.55 5.48
C ARG A 90 7.90 -11.27 6.74
N ALA A 91 7.27 -10.79 7.81
CA ALA A 91 7.97 -10.47 9.05
C ALA A 91 8.59 -11.73 9.69
N ASN A 92 7.88 -12.86 9.72
CA ASN A 92 8.42 -14.14 10.22
C ASN A 92 9.57 -14.67 9.35
N LEU A 93 9.52 -14.46 8.04
CA LEU A 93 10.61 -14.82 7.17
C LEU A 93 11.84 -13.94 7.47
N SER A 94 11.67 -12.63 7.58
CA SER A 94 12.77 -11.68 7.85
C SER A 94 13.52 -11.96 9.16
N ILE A 95 12.82 -12.31 10.25
CA ILE A 95 13.50 -12.67 11.51
C ILE A 95 14.33 -13.96 11.35
N SER A 96 13.85 -14.95 10.60
CA SER A 96 14.58 -16.20 10.35
C SER A 96 15.83 -15.99 9.49
N GLU A 97 15.83 -14.96 8.63
CA GLU A 97 16.92 -14.62 7.71
C GLU A 97 18.09 -13.88 8.40
N PHE A 98 18.10 -13.74 9.73
CA PHE A 98 19.26 -13.22 10.46
C PHE A 98 20.37 -14.25 10.70
N GLY A 99 20.04 -15.54 10.72
CA GLY A 99 20.99 -16.64 10.97
C GLY A 99 22.29 -16.54 10.17
N PRO A 100 22.24 -16.30 8.84
CA PRO A 100 23.44 -16.22 8.00
C PRO A 100 24.46 -15.16 8.42
N ILE A 101 24.05 -14.05 9.06
CA ILE A 101 24.98 -13.04 9.57
C ILE A 101 25.80 -13.62 10.72
N PHE A 102 25.12 -14.29 11.66
CA PHE A 102 25.78 -14.91 12.80
C PHE A 102 26.65 -16.09 12.36
N GLU A 103 26.20 -16.89 11.40
CA GLU A 103 26.98 -17.98 10.81
C GLU A 103 28.26 -17.45 10.14
N ALA A 104 28.18 -16.38 9.36
CA ALA A 104 29.35 -15.76 8.74
C ALA A 104 30.36 -15.21 9.77
N LEU A 105 29.89 -14.82 10.96
CA LEU A 105 30.73 -14.39 12.07
C LEU A 105 31.18 -15.53 12.98
N GLY A 106 30.84 -16.79 12.69
CA GLY A 106 31.11 -17.92 13.57
C GLY A 106 30.43 -17.80 14.94
N MET A 107 29.32 -17.07 15.01
CA MET A 107 28.52 -16.82 16.22
C MET A 107 27.33 -17.79 16.29
N THR A 108 27.59 -19.09 16.22
CA THR A 108 26.56 -20.13 16.12
C THR A 108 25.96 -20.54 17.48
N GLY A 109 26.23 -19.76 18.53
CA GLY A 109 25.71 -19.96 19.89
C GLY A 109 26.83 -19.95 20.95
N GLY A 110 26.44 -19.87 22.22
CA GLY A 110 27.35 -19.84 23.37
C GLY A 110 27.70 -18.45 23.88
N THR A 111 28.36 -18.39 25.04
CA THR A 111 28.74 -17.15 25.74
C THR A 111 30.25 -16.99 25.86
N ASP A 112 31.04 -17.75 25.10
CA ASP A 112 32.50 -17.67 25.11
C ASP A 112 32.94 -16.41 24.36
N TYR A 113 33.27 -15.41 25.16
CA TYR A 113 33.68 -14.10 24.68
C TYR A 113 34.97 -14.15 23.84
N GLU A 114 35.96 -14.97 24.23
CA GLU A 114 37.24 -15.02 23.52
C GLU A 114 37.07 -15.70 22.16
N LEU A 115 36.23 -16.74 22.09
CA LEU A 115 35.88 -17.37 20.81
C LEU A 115 35.14 -16.42 19.88
N ILE A 116 34.11 -15.71 20.38
CA ILE A 116 33.36 -14.72 19.59
C ILE A 116 34.31 -13.65 19.05
N LYS A 117 35.17 -13.11 19.93
CA LYS A 117 36.15 -12.09 19.53
C LYS A 117 37.13 -12.62 18.49
N SER A 118 37.67 -13.83 18.67
CA SER A 118 38.58 -14.45 17.71
C SER A 118 37.93 -14.65 16.33
N ASN A 119 36.67 -15.12 16.28
CA ASN A 119 35.94 -15.28 15.03
C ASN A 119 35.64 -13.94 14.36
N MET A 120 35.34 -12.90 15.14
CA MET A 120 35.17 -11.54 14.64
C MET A 120 36.48 -10.94 14.12
N ASP A 121 37.62 -11.20 14.77
CA ASP A 121 38.93 -10.69 14.37
C ASP A 121 39.46 -11.43 13.13
N ALA A 122 39.08 -12.70 12.93
CA ALA A 122 39.50 -13.52 11.78
C ALA A 122 39.19 -12.86 10.43
N ARG A 123 38.10 -12.10 10.33
CA ARG A 123 37.71 -11.37 9.11
C ARG A 123 38.72 -10.29 8.71
N CYS A 124 39.58 -9.84 9.63
CA CYS A 124 40.65 -8.86 9.38
C CYS A 124 41.90 -9.50 8.76
N GLY A 125 41.96 -10.83 8.68
CA GLY A 125 43.07 -11.55 8.06
C GLY A 125 43.24 -11.24 6.57
N THR A 126 44.47 -11.46 6.09
CA THR A 126 44.86 -11.30 4.68
C THR A 126 44.88 -12.63 3.93
N ASP A 127 44.37 -13.72 4.53
CA ASP A 127 44.31 -15.05 3.93
C ASP A 127 42.98 -15.31 3.19
N ALA A 128 42.93 -16.40 2.42
CA ALA A 128 41.74 -16.78 1.65
C ALA A 128 40.52 -17.11 2.53
N ARG A 129 40.73 -17.53 3.79
CA ARG A 129 39.61 -17.82 4.71
C ARG A 129 38.92 -16.53 5.14
N ALA A 130 39.71 -15.50 5.46
CA ALA A 130 39.18 -14.19 5.78
C ALA A 130 38.42 -13.56 4.60
N GLU A 131 38.87 -13.78 3.36
CA GLU A 131 38.13 -13.37 2.15
C GLU A 131 36.78 -14.06 2.03
N VAL A 132 36.73 -15.39 2.18
CA VAL A 132 35.48 -16.16 2.17
C VAL A 132 34.53 -15.69 3.25
N GLN A 133 35.04 -15.42 4.46
CA GLN A 133 34.23 -14.93 5.57
C GLN A 133 33.62 -13.54 5.28
N ARG A 134 34.42 -12.60 4.74
CA ARG A 134 33.94 -11.27 4.34
C ARG A 134 32.90 -11.34 3.23
N ASP A 135 33.10 -12.20 2.23
CA ASP A 135 32.14 -12.40 1.14
C ASP A 135 30.80 -12.96 1.66
N ALA A 136 30.84 -13.98 2.52
CA ALA A 136 29.65 -14.54 3.16
C ALA A 136 28.89 -13.49 3.98
N LEU A 137 29.61 -12.69 4.78
CA LEU A 137 29.02 -11.62 5.57
C LEU A 137 28.38 -10.54 4.69
N ASN A 138 29.08 -10.10 3.63
CA ASN A 138 28.55 -9.10 2.69
C ASN A 138 27.27 -9.60 2.01
N LYS A 139 27.23 -10.86 1.59
CA LYS A 139 26.03 -11.48 1.01
C LYS A 139 24.89 -11.55 2.01
N ALA A 140 25.16 -11.95 3.25
CA ALA A 140 24.16 -12.03 4.32
C ALA A 140 23.58 -10.64 4.65
N ILE A 141 24.44 -9.62 4.79
CA ILE A 141 24.00 -8.22 5.03
C ILE A 141 23.21 -7.69 3.84
N ALA A 142 23.70 -7.87 2.60
CA ALA A 142 23.00 -7.39 1.40
C ALA A 142 21.63 -8.05 1.23
N PHE A 143 21.46 -9.29 1.69
CA PHE A 143 20.17 -9.98 1.69
C PHE A 143 19.15 -9.35 2.65
N LYS A 144 19.58 -8.64 3.69
CA LYS A 144 18.68 -7.98 4.65
C LYS A 144 17.86 -6.82 4.07
N ARG A 145 18.06 -6.44 2.81
CA ARG A 145 17.13 -5.55 2.07
C ARG A 145 15.69 -6.07 2.05
N TYR A 146 15.45 -7.39 2.15
CA TYR A 146 14.09 -7.94 2.29
C TYR A 146 13.44 -7.65 3.65
N GLU A 147 14.22 -7.18 4.63
CA GLU A 147 13.72 -6.66 5.91
C GLU A 147 13.65 -5.13 5.93
N PHE A 148 14.70 -4.47 5.46
CA PHE A 148 14.89 -3.02 5.66
C PHE A 148 14.51 -2.15 4.45
N ASP A 149 14.40 -2.72 3.25
CA ASP A 149 14.06 -2.02 2.00
C ASP A 149 12.90 -2.70 1.27
N ALA A 150 11.98 -3.35 2.02
CA ALA A 150 10.84 -4.08 1.47
C ALA A 150 9.70 -3.16 1.02
N HIS A 151 10.03 -2.11 0.26
CA HIS A 151 9.11 -1.05 -0.16
C HIS A 151 7.94 -1.58 -1.00
N GLY A 152 8.13 -2.68 -1.71
CA GLY A 152 7.06 -3.37 -2.40
C GLY A 152 6.01 -3.96 -1.45
N ILE A 153 6.41 -4.58 -0.34
CA ILE A 153 5.46 -5.06 0.68
C ILE A 153 4.66 -3.92 1.29
N GLU A 154 5.31 -2.76 1.47
CA GLU A 154 4.69 -1.58 2.05
C GLU A 154 3.63 -0.94 1.14
N MET A 155 3.83 -0.99 -0.18
CA MET A 155 3.09 -0.13 -1.14
C MET A 155 2.41 -0.87 -2.31
N ASN A 156 2.74 -2.13 -2.60
CA ASN A 156 2.16 -2.88 -3.74
C ASN A 156 0.83 -3.56 -3.41
N GLN A 157 -0.03 -2.96 -2.58
CA GLN A 157 -1.37 -3.51 -2.40
C GLN A 157 -2.13 -3.49 -3.74
N ARG A 158 -2.78 -4.62 -4.05
CA ARG A 158 -3.62 -4.84 -5.22
C ARG A 158 -4.91 -5.50 -4.75
N TYR A 159 -5.98 -4.73 -4.70
CA TYR A 159 -7.28 -5.22 -4.25
C TYR A 159 -8.07 -5.83 -5.40
N SER A 160 -8.71 -6.96 -5.10
CA SER A 160 -9.69 -7.61 -5.96
C SER A 160 -10.93 -7.88 -5.14
N SER A 161 -12.02 -7.14 -5.41
CA SER A 161 -13.28 -7.23 -4.67
C SER A 161 -14.43 -6.65 -5.50
N SER A 162 -15.67 -6.75 -5.03
CA SER A 162 -16.81 -6.07 -5.67
C SER A 162 -16.74 -4.54 -5.60
N ALA A 163 -15.87 -3.97 -4.74
CA ALA A 163 -15.60 -2.52 -4.68
C ALA A 163 -14.53 -2.06 -5.69
N ILE A 164 -14.15 -2.92 -6.64
CA ILE A 164 -13.20 -2.66 -7.72
C ILE A 164 -13.81 -3.11 -9.06
N VAL A 165 -13.72 -2.27 -10.09
CA VAL A 165 -14.22 -2.54 -11.44
C VAL A 165 -13.04 -2.50 -12.41
N CYS A 166 -12.62 -3.66 -12.90
CA CYS A 166 -11.47 -3.76 -13.82
C CYS A 166 -11.87 -3.68 -15.31
N ASP A 167 -13.14 -3.95 -15.66
CA ASP A 167 -13.63 -4.03 -17.06
C ASP A 167 -12.74 -4.89 -17.97
N GLY A 168 -12.34 -6.07 -17.48
CA GLY A 168 -11.49 -7.01 -18.23
C GLY A 168 -10.03 -6.62 -18.37
N GLN A 169 -9.59 -5.50 -17.77
CA GLN A 169 -8.18 -5.10 -17.76
C GLN A 169 -7.34 -6.11 -16.97
N LEU A 170 -6.30 -6.62 -17.61
CA LEU A 170 -5.33 -7.51 -16.97
C LEU A 170 -4.54 -6.75 -15.89
N GLU A 171 -4.34 -7.41 -14.74
CA GLU A 171 -3.43 -6.90 -13.71
C GLU A 171 -2.01 -6.84 -14.27
N PRO A 172 -1.33 -5.67 -14.20
CA PRO A 172 0.05 -5.56 -14.67
C PRO A 172 0.98 -6.38 -13.77
N SER A 173 1.85 -7.18 -14.38
CA SER A 173 2.92 -7.87 -13.65
C SER A 173 3.93 -6.88 -13.06
N PHE A 174 4.59 -7.30 -11.99
CA PHE A 174 5.74 -6.55 -11.46
C PHE A 174 6.97 -6.75 -12.36
N GLU A 175 7.59 -5.64 -12.79
CA GLU A 175 8.80 -5.63 -13.62
C GLU A 175 10.05 -5.98 -12.81
N LYS A 176 10.03 -5.68 -11.50
CA LYS A 176 11.10 -5.96 -10.55
C LYS A 176 10.56 -6.83 -9.42
N ASP A 177 11.45 -7.20 -8.50
CA ASP A 177 11.06 -7.91 -7.29
C ASP A 177 9.95 -7.15 -6.53
N ALA A 178 8.78 -7.78 -6.43
CA ALA A 178 7.58 -7.18 -5.86
C ALA A 178 7.65 -6.96 -4.33
N VAL A 179 8.63 -7.57 -3.65
CA VAL A 179 8.90 -7.35 -2.23
C VAL A 179 9.73 -6.09 -2.04
N LEU A 180 10.78 -5.91 -2.86
CA LEU A 180 11.73 -4.81 -2.71
C LEU A 180 11.30 -3.52 -3.41
N HIS A 181 10.54 -3.62 -4.50
CA HIS A 181 10.27 -2.48 -5.37
C HIS A 181 8.78 -2.18 -5.47
N TYR A 182 8.39 -0.98 -5.06
CA TYR A 182 7.08 -0.41 -5.38
C TYR A 182 6.96 -0.14 -6.88
N GLN A 183 5.85 -0.58 -7.48
CA GLN A 183 5.49 -0.27 -8.85
C GLN A 183 4.16 0.50 -8.85
N PRO A 184 4.18 1.83 -9.05
CA PRO A 184 2.95 2.61 -9.16
C PRO A 184 2.15 2.17 -10.37
N THR A 185 0.83 2.10 -10.22
CA THR A 185 -0.09 1.89 -11.34
C THR A 185 -1.45 2.49 -11.03
N THR A 186 -2.20 2.88 -12.06
CA THR A 186 -3.63 3.22 -11.92
C THR A 186 -4.55 2.03 -12.18
N TRP A 187 -4.03 0.80 -12.30
CA TRP A 187 -4.87 -0.39 -12.44
C TRP A 187 -5.90 -0.47 -11.28
N PRO A 188 -7.20 -0.69 -11.56
CA PRO A 188 -8.23 -0.75 -10.53
C PRO A 188 -7.91 -1.82 -9.48
N GLY A 189 -7.75 -1.39 -8.23
CA GLY A 189 -7.26 -2.22 -7.13
C GLY A 189 -5.95 -1.70 -6.53
N ALA A 190 -5.16 -0.93 -7.28
CA ALA A 190 -3.93 -0.32 -6.79
C ALA A 190 -4.18 1.01 -6.05
N ARG A 191 -3.24 1.40 -5.20
CA ARG A 191 -3.19 2.76 -4.64
C ARG A 191 -2.92 3.78 -5.75
N LEU A 192 -3.60 4.93 -5.71
CA LEU A 192 -3.37 6.03 -6.64
C LEU A 192 -1.87 6.40 -6.65
N PRO A 193 -1.20 6.46 -7.81
CA PRO A 193 0.17 6.91 -7.90
C PRO A 193 0.32 8.36 -7.42
N HIS A 194 1.37 8.60 -6.63
CA HIS A 194 1.83 9.95 -6.36
C HIS A 194 2.37 10.58 -7.65
N ALA A 195 1.82 11.74 -8.01
CA ALA A 195 2.41 12.66 -8.97
C ALA A 195 2.26 14.09 -8.46
N TRP A 196 3.17 14.96 -8.88
CA TRP A 196 3.11 16.38 -8.57
C TRP A 196 2.35 17.14 -9.65
N VAL A 197 1.35 17.89 -9.21
CA VAL A 197 0.63 18.88 -10.02
C VAL A 197 0.68 20.23 -9.32
N PHE A 198 0.37 21.29 -10.07
CA PHE A 198 0.63 22.66 -9.64
C PHE A 198 -0.61 23.51 -9.79
N ASP A 199 -0.91 24.32 -8.78
CA ASP A 199 -1.97 25.33 -8.90
C ASP A 199 -1.51 26.59 -9.64
N ALA A 200 -2.42 27.55 -9.84
CA ALA A 200 -2.13 28.80 -10.52
C ALA A 200 -1.06 29.67 -9.84
N SER A 201 -0.78 29.46 -8.55
CA SER A 201 0.29 30.14 -7.81
C SER A 201 1.66 29.45 -7.97
N GLY A 202 1.69 28.30 -8.64
CA GLY A 202 2.88 27.45 -8.77
C GLY A 202 3.13 26.56 -7.55
N ARG A 203 2.19 26.48 -6.59
CA ARG A 203 2.32 25.60 -5.42
C ARG A 203 2.11 24.15 -5.85
N LYS A 204 2.97 23.27 -5.31
CA LYS A 204 2.93 21.82 -5.52
C LYS A 204 1.82 21.17 -4.70
N HIS A 205 1.09 20.26 -5.35
CA HIS A 205 0.08 19.38 -4.75
C HIS A 205 0.32 17.95 -5.21
N SER A 206 0.26 16.98 -4.29
CA SER A 206 0.23 15.59 -4.69
C SER A 206 -1.15 15.23 -5.21
N THR A 207 -1.23 14.36 -6.22
CA THR A 207 -2.46 13.63 -6.56
C THR A 207 -3.14 12.97 -5.36
N LEU A 208 -2.38 12.56 -4.34
CA LEU A 208 -2.90 12.01 -3.08
C LEU A 208 -3.57 13.06 -2.18
N ASP A 209 -3.17 14.33 -2.27
CA ASP A 209 -3.80 15.45 -1.54
C ASP A 209 -5.15 15.83 -2.17
N LEU A 210 -5.29 15.59 -3.48
CA LEU A 210 -6.53 15.78 -4.23
C LEU A 210 -7.51 14.61 -4.03
N ALA A 211 -7.00 13.44 -3.64
CA ALA A 211 -7.79 12.25 -3.35
C ALA A 211 -8.09 12.11 -1.85
N GLY A 212 -9.10 11.28 -1.52
CA GLY A 212 -9.38 10.91 -0.14
C GLY A 212 -10.28 11.90 0.59
N GLY A 213 -9.95 12.27 1.82
CA GLY A 213 -10.79 13.17 2.63
C GLY A 213 -12.18 12.60 3.00
N GLY A 214 -12.37 11.29 2.87
CA GLY A 214 -13.67 10.64 3.08
C GLY A 214 -14.59 10.68 1.85
N THR A 215 -14.10 11.11 0.68
CA THR A 215 -14.89 11.27 -0.54
C THR A 215 -14.30 10.48 -1.71
N PHE A 216 -15.09 10.24 -2.76
CA PHE A 216 -14.53 9.74 -4.01
C PHE A 216 -13.87 10.89 -4.77
N SER A 217 -12.90 10.59 -5.62
CA SER A 217 -12.32 11.58 -6.54
C SER A 217 -12.24 11.03 -7.96
N LEU A 218 -12.62 11.85 -8.96
CA LEU A 218 -12.46 11.56 -10.37
C LEU A 218 -11.39 12.48 -10.97
N PHE A 219 -10.34 11.88 -11.54
CA PHE A 219 -9.28 12.56 -12.25
C PHE A 219 -9.48 12.39 -13.76
N THR A 220 -9.36 13.48 -14.51
CA THR A 220 -9.45 13.50 -15.99
C THR A 220 -8.53 14.60 -16.54
N GLY A 221 -8.30 14.62 -17.85
CA GLY A 221 -7.64 15.73 -18.55
C GLY A 221 -8.59 16.51 -19.47
N LEU A 222 -8.00 17.34 -20.33
CA LEU A 222 -8.71 18.06 -21.38
C LEU A 222 -9.38 17.09 -22.36
N GLY A 223 -10.63 17.38 -22.75
CA GLY A 223 -11.45 16.47 -23.56
C GLY A 223 -12.20 15.41 -22.74
N GLY A 224 -11.98 15.36 -21.42
CA GLY A 224 -12.74 14.52 -20.49
C GLY A 224 -13.78 15.30 -19.66
N GLU A 225 -14.11 16.53 -20.04
CA GLU A 225 -15.15 17.35 -19.41
C GLU A 225 -16.52 16.64 -19.30
N PRO A 226 -16.93 15.76 -20.24
CA PRO A 226 -18.16 15.00 -20.05
C PRO A 226 -18.11 14.04 -18.84
N TRP A 227 -16.93 13.51 -18.47
CA TRP A 227 -16.76 12.77 -17.21
C TRP A 227 -16.98 13.69 -16.00
N ALA A 228 -16.44 14.90 -16.06
CA ALA A 228 -16.56 15.89 -15.00
C ALA A 228 -18.02 16.28 -14.74
N THR A 229 -18.78 16.52 -15.81
CA THR A 229 -20.23 16.80 -15.72
C THR A 229 -20.99 15.61 -15.16
N ALA A 230 -20.74 14.41 -15.69
CA ALA A 230 -21.39 13.18 -15.22
C ALA A 230 -21.14 12.90 -13.73
N ALA A 231 -19.90 13.04 -13.27
CA ALA A 231 -19.54 12.84 -11.86
C ALA A 231 -20.27 13.82 -10.93
N LYS A 232 -20.39 15.10 -11.31
CA LYS A 232 -21.13 16.09 -10.52
C LYS A 232 -22.62 15.75 -10.41
N GLU A 233 -23.24 15.31 -11.49
CA GLU A 233 -24.64 14.87 -11.47
C GLU A 233 -24.84 13.64 -10.58
N LEU A 234 -23.97 12.64 -10.72
CA LEU A 234 -24.06 11.39 -9.96
C LEU A 234 -23.71 11.56 -8.49
N SER A 235 -22.87 12.55 -8.14
CA SER A 235 -22.63 12.95 -6.75
C SER A 235 -23.96 13.25 -6.05
N ASN A 236 -24.82 14.05 -6.67
CA ASN A 236 -26.15 14.37 -6.15
C ASN A 236 -27.08 13.15 -6.15
N GLU A 237 -27.09 12.37 -7.23
CA GLU A 237 -27.99 11.21 -7.40
C GLU A 237 -27.73 10.12 -6.33
N PHE A 238 -26.46 9.81 -6.06
CA PHE A 238 -26.08 8.81 -5.06
C PHE A 238 -26.00 9.36 -3.64
N GLY A 239 -26.10 10.69 -3.47
CA GLY A 239 -25.93 11.36 -2.19
C GLY A 239 -24.53 11.20 -1.60
N ILE A 240 -23.50 11.07 -2.46
CA ILE A 240 -22.09 11.00 -2.09
C ILE A 240 -21.35 12.23 -2.62
N ILE A 241 -20.10 12.43 -2.19
CA ILE A 241 -19.24 13.48 -2.74
C ILE A 241 -18.25 12.83 -3.72
N ILE A 242 -18.23 13.33 -4.95
CA ILE A 242 -17.21 13.01 -5.97
C ILE A 242 -16.46 14.30 -6.31
N ASN A 243 -15.24 14.45 -5.82
CA ASN A 243 -14.38 15.57 -6.18
C ASN A 243 -13.85 15.36 -7.59
N VAL A 244 -13.97 16.37 -8.45
CA VAL A 244 -13.58 16.25 -9.85
C VAL A 244 -12.36 17.13 -10.12
N HIS A 245 -11.32 16.52 -10.67
CA HIS A 245 -10.07 17.20 -11.00
C HIS A 245 -9.78 17.05 -12.49
N VAL A 246 -9.96 18.14 -13.24
CA VAL A 246 -9.51 18.25 -14.64
C VAL A 246 -8.09 18.79 -14.62
N ILE A 247 -7.11 17.96 -14.96
CA ILE A 247 -5.68 18.31 -14.90
C ILE A 247 -5.20 18.62 -16.31
N GLY A 248 -4.70 19.84 -16.52
CA GLY A 248 -4.18 20.25 -17.83
C GLY A 248 -3.90 21.75 -17.93
N PRO A 249 -3.36 22.22 -19.07
CA PRO A 249 -3.11 23.63 -19.28
C PRO A 249 -4.35 24.50 -19.04
N ARG A 250 -4.18 25.59 -18.27
CA ARG A 250 -5.23 26.55 -17.89
C ARG A 250 -6.38 25.96 -17.07
N GLN A 251 -6.16 24.82 -16.41
CA GLN A 251 -7.07 24.30 -15.38
C GLN A 251 -6.60 24.70 -13.97
N GLU A 252 -7.40 24.38 -12.95
CA GLU A 252 -7.06 24.61 -11.54
C GLU A 252 -5.72 23.95 -11.18
N TYR A 253 -5.50 22.73 -11.68
CA TYR A 253 -4.26 21.98 -11.52
C TYR A 253 -3.61 21.68 -12.87
N VAL A 254 -2.32 21.94 -12.96
CA VAL A 254 -1.51 21.77 -14.18
C VAL A 254 -0.37 20.79 -13.90
N ASP A 255 -0.13 19.87 -14.83
CA ASP A 255 1.04 18.99 -14.78
C ASP A 255 2.24 19.63 -15.53
N HIS A 256 2.94 20.56 -14.88
CA HIS A 256 4.11 21.22 -15.49
C HIS A 256 5.29 20.27 -15.77
N THR A 257 5.32 19.11 -15.11
CA THR A 257 6.48 18.20 -15.15
C THR A 257 6.26 16.96 -16.00
N GLY A 258 5.02 16.70 -16.43
CA GLY A 258 4.65 15.45 -17.09
C GLY A 258 4.55 14.26 -16.12
N SER A 259 4.69 14.47 -14.81
CA SER A 259 4.68 13.39 -13.82
C SER A 259 3.34 12.67 -13.77
N TRP A 260 2.23 13.42 -13.89
CA TRP A 260 0.90 12.84 -13.91
C TRP A 260 0.62 12.15 -15.24
N ALA A 261 1.01 12.77 -16.36
CA ALA A 261 0.87 12.18 -17.68
C ALA A 261 1.59 10.81 -17.79
N LEU A 262 2.77 10.68 -17.17
CA LEU A 262 3.52 9.41 -17.10
C LEU A 262 2.84 8.37 -16.19
N ALA A 263 2.26 8.79 -15.07
CA ALA A 263 1.73 7.88 -14.06
C ALA A 263 0.29 7.42 -14.31
N ARG A 264 -0.52 8.17 -15.08
CA ARG A 264 -1.97 7.96 -15.14
C ARG A 264 -2.43 6.76 -15.97
N GLU A 265 -1.61 6.27 -16.91
CA GLU A 265 -1.90 5.14 -17.82
C GLU A 265 -3.20 5.26 -18.66
N VAL A 266 -3.80 6.45 -18.70
CA VAL A 266 -4.96 6.80 -19.51
C VAL A 266 -4.63 8.01 -20.39
N THR A 267 -5.42 8.22 -21.44
CA THR A 267 -5.30 9.42 -22.29
C THR A 267 -5.88 10.65 -21.58
N ASP A 268 -5.69 11.85 -22.14
CA ASP A 268 -6.29 13.08 -21.55
C ASP A 268 -7.81 13.00 -21.45
N SER A 269 -8.49 12.34 -22.39
CA SER A 269 -9.94 12.18 -22.37
C SER A 269 -10.43 11.01 -21.51
N GLY A 270 -9.51 10.19 -21.01
CA GLY A 270 -9.80 9.11 -20.06
C GLY A 270 -10.08 9.63 -18.65
N CYS A 271 -10.45 8.72 -17.75
CA CYS A 271 -10.68 9.06 -16.35
C CYS A 271 -10.16 7.99 -15.39
N ILE A 272 -9.89 8.39 -14.15
CA ILE A 272 -9.53 7.52 -13.03
C ILE A 272 -10.43 7.89 -11.86
N LEU A 273 -11.16 6.92 -11.32
CA LEU A 273 -12.00 7.07 -10.14
C LEU A 273 -11.30 6.42 -8.94
N THR A 274 -11.15 7.19 -7.86
CA THR A 274 -10.57 6.72 -6.60
C THR A 274 -11.60 6.72 -5.48
N ARG A 275 -11.38 5.78 -4.56
CA ARG A 275 -12.13 5.64 -3.31
C ARG A 275 -11.66 6.65 -2.25
N PRO A 276 -12.45 6.82 -1.18
CA PRO A 276 -12.04 7.56 0.01
C PRO A 276 -10.72 7.11 0.66
N ASP A 277 -10.34 5.85 0.46
CA ASP A 277 -9.07 5.28 0.94
C ASP A 277 -7.94 5.30 -0.10
N GLN A 278 -8.05 6.20 -1.09
CA GLN A 278 -7.05 6.49 -2.12
C GLN A 278 -6.70 5.33 -3.06
N HIS A 279 -7.48 4.25 -3.08
CA HIS A 279 -7.33 3.19 -4.07
C HIS A 279 -8.13 3.52 -5.32
N VAL A 280 -7.55 3.24 -6.50
CA VAL A 280 -8.27 3.32 -7.76
C VAL A 280 -9.32 2.21 -7.77
N CYS A 281 -10.60 2.57 -7.92
CA CYS A 281 -11.67 1.59 -8.02
C CYS A 281 -12.15 1.37 -9.46
N TRP A 282 -11.83 2.29 -10.37
CA TRP A 282 -12.15 2.16 -11.79
C TRP A 282 -11.31 3.15 -12.61
N ARG A 283 -11.09 2.83 -13.89
CA ARG A 283 -10.53 3.76 -14.87
C ARG A 283 -11.07 3.47 -16.27
N SER A 284 -11.18 4.53 -17.08
CA SER A 284 -11.42 4.43 -18.52
C SER A 284 -10.25 5.04 -19.29
N LYS A 285 -9.73 4.34 -20.29
CA LYS A 285 -8.55 4.78 -21.07
C LYS A 285 -8.83 6.05 -21.89
N THR A 286 -10.06 6.20 -22.37
CA THR A 286 -10.53 7.31 -23.20
C THR A 286 -11.94 7.71 -22.75
N ILE A 287 -12.47 8.76 -23.34
CA ILE A 287 -13.89 9.11 -23.22
C ILE A 287 -14.77 7.96 -23.74
N ALA A 288 -15.88 7.69 -23.05
CA ALA A 288 -16.91 6.75 -23.48
C ALA A 288 -18.04 7.50 -24.19
N ASP A 289 -18.83 6.80 -25.02
CA ASP A 289 -20.00 7.39 -25.70
C ASP A 289 -21.05 7.91 -24.71
N LYS A 290 -21.19 7.22 -23.57
CA LYS A 290 -22.13 7.59 -22.48
C LYS A 290 -21.43 7.63 -21.12
N PRO A 291 -20.66 8.70 -20.83
CA PRO A 291 -19.85 8.83 -19.62
C PRO A 291 -20.64 8.65 -18.32
N LYS A 292 -21.86 9.20 -18.27
CA LYS A 292 -22.74 9.10 -17.10
C LYS A 292 -23.19 7.67 -16.84
N ASP A 293 -23.56 6.93 -17.88
CA ASP A 293 -24.04 5.55 -17.75
C ASP A 293 -22.91 4.65 -17.22
N GLU A 294 -21.68 4.86 -17.68
CA GLU A 294 -20.51 4.11 -17.20
C GLU A 294 -20.17 4.40 -15.74
N ILE A 295 -20.07 5.68 -15.33
CA ILE A 295 -19.82 6.00 -13.91
C ILE A 295 -20.96 5.45 -13.04
N LYS A 296 -22.22 5.56 -13.48
CA LYS A 296 -23.37 5.05 -12.74
C LYS A 296 -23.31 3.54 -12.56
N ARG A 297 -22.98 2.78 -13.61
CA ARG A 297 -22.75 1.33 -13.55
C ARG A 297 -21.68 0.98 -12.51
N VAL A 298 -20.56 1.69 -12.55
CA VAL A 298 -19.42 1.49 -11.64
C VAL A 298 -19.81 1.79 -10.19
N LEU A 299 -20.50 2.90 -9.94
CA LEU A 299 -20.93 3.28 -8.59
C LEU A 299 -21.98 2.32 -8.03
N ASN A 300 -22.94 1.86 -8.84
CA ASN A 300 -23.92 0.85 -8.43
C ASN A 300 -23.23 -0.43 -7.95
N GLN A 301 -22.24 -0.92 -8.71
CA GLN A 301 -21.47 -2.09 -8.31
C GLN A 301 -20.68 -1.84 -7.02
N ILE A 302 -19.89 -0.77 -6.96
CA ILE A 302 -19.01 -0.48 -5.82
C ILE A 302 -19.81 -0.26 -4.53
N LEU A 303 -20.89 0.52 -4.62
CA LEU A 303 -21.75 0.85 -3.48
C LEU A 303 -22.79 -0.23 -3.20
N ALA A 304 -22.82 -1.32 -3.97
CA ALA A 304 -23.80 -2.39 -3.87
C ALA A 304 -25.26 -1.87 -3.85
N LYS A 305 -25.60 -1.06 -4.87
CA LYS A 305 -26.91 -0.43 -5.07
C LYS A 305 -27.48 -0.70 -6.46
#